data_AF-A0A093ZW10-F1
#
_entry.id   AF-A0A093ZW10-F1
#
_cell.length_a   1.000
_cell.length_b   1.000
_cell.length_c   1.000
_cell.angle_alpha   90.00
_cell.angle_beta   90.00
_cell.angle_gamma   90.00
#
_symmetry.space_group_name_H-M   'P 1'
#
loop_
_entity.id
_entity.type
_entity.pdbx_description
1 polymer ?
#
loop_
_entity_poly.entity_id
_entity_poly.type
_entity_poly.pdbx_seq_one_letter_code
_entity_poly.pdbx_strand_id
1 'polypeptide(L)'
;MNLFRLLGDFSHLLSILILLDKMIRTNSCAGISFKSQALYLIVYVTRYLDIFTTFTHSYYNSIFKILFISSSGYTLYLMMTTYKPTQSAPLDTFRVQYLLLGAFVLG
;
A
#
# COMPACT_ATOMS: atom_id res chain seq x y z
N MET A 1 7.36 -17.43 13.49
CA MET A 1 7.25 -17.26 12.02
C MET A 1 7.40 -18.63 11.37
N ASN A 2 6.75 -18.89 10.24
CA ASN A 2 6.97 -20.10 9.43
C ASN A 2 7.55 -19.71 8.06
N LEU A 3 8.12 -20.67 7.31
CA LEU A 3 8.80 -20.39 6.05
C LEU A 3 7.87 -19.79 4.99
N PHE A 4 6.65 -20.30 4.84
CA PHE A 4 5.69 -19.80 3.86
C PHE A 4 5.29 -18.34 4.12
N ARG A 5 5.10 -17.98 5.39
CA ARG A 5 4.80 -16.61 5.82
C ARG A 5 5.97 -15.68 5.52
N LEU A 6 7.20 -16.11 5.83
CA LEU A 6 8.41 -15.35 5.53
C LEU A 6 8.52 -15.04 4.04
N LEU A 7 8.37 -16.05 3.19
CA LEU A 7 8.41 -15.89 1.73
C LEU A 7 7.27 -15.01 1.22
N GLY A 8 6.08 -15.14 1.80
CA GLY A 8 4.93 -14.28 1.50
C GLY A 8 5.20 -12.80 1.82
N ASP A 9 5.77 -12.51 2.98
CA ASP A 9 6.11 -11.15 3.41
C ASP A 9 7.14 -10.52 2.44
N PHE A 10 8.18 -11.26 2.05
CA PHE A 10 9.18 -10.79 1.09
C PHE A 10 8.63 -10.66 -0.34
N SER A 11 7.78 -11.59 -0.78
CA SER A 11 7.14 -11.51 -2.10
C SER A 11 6.24 -10.28 -2.20
N HIS A 12 5.49 -9.98 -1.13
CA HIS A 12 4.66 -8.79 -1.05
C HIS A 12 5.52 -7.52 -1.10
N LEU A 13 6.58 -7.45 -0.29
CA LEU A 13 7.50 -6.32 -0.31
C LEU A 13 8.12 -6.11 -1.70
N LEU A 14 8.56 -7.19 -2.35
CA LEU A 14 9.12 -7.14 -3.70
C LEU A 14 8.12 -6.56 -4.71
N SER A 15 6.84 -6.94 -4.64
CA SER A 15 5.82 -6.41 -5.55
C SER A 15 5.63 -4.89 -5.41
N ILE A 16 5.70 -4.36 -4.18
CA ILE A 16 5.60 -2.93 -3.90
C ILE A 16 6.84 -2.20 -4.45
N LEU A 17 8.02 -2.78 -4.27
CA LEU A 17 9.26 -2.22 -4.80
C LEU A 17 9.28 -2.20 -6.34
N ILE A 18 8.75 -3.24 -7.00
CA ILE A 18 8.61 -3.28 -8.47
C ILE A 18 7.68 -2.16 -8.95
N LEU A 19 6.56 -1.93 -8.25
CA LEU A 19 5.63 -0.86 -8.60
C LEU A 19 6.30 0.52 -8.50
N LEU A 20 7.01 0.78 -7.40
CA LEU A 20 7.74 2.03 -7.19
C LEU A 20 8.85 2.22 -8.22
N ASP A 21 9.67 1.20 -8.46
CA ASP A 21 10.74 1.24 -9.46
C ASP A 21 10.19 1.51 -10.86
N LYS A 22 9.08 0.86 -11.25
CA LYS A 22 8.38 1.14 -12.50
C LYS A 22 7.97 2.61 -12.59
N MET A 23 7.31 3.14 -11.57
CA MET A 23 6.85 4.53 -11.57
C MET A 23 8.01 5.52 -11.68
N ILE A 24 9.10 5.27 -10.96
CA ILE A 24 10.29 6.13 -10.94
C ILE A 24 11.01 6.09 -12.30
N ARG A 25 11.25 4.89 -12.85
CA ARG A 25 11.94 4.75 -14.15
C ARG A 25 11.15 5.33 -15.31
N THR A 26 9.83 5.18 -15.29
CA THR A 26 8.95 5.68 -16.37
C THR A 26 8.48 7.11 -16.15
N ASN A 27 8.75 7.69 -14.98
CA ASN A 27 8.24 9.00 -14.55
C ASN A 27 6.71 9.13 -14.74
N SER A 28 5.99 8.04 -14.50
CA SER A 28 4.57 7.94 -14.83
C SER A 28 3.83 6.97 -13.90
N CYS A 29 2.59 7.32 -13.57
CA CYS A 29 1.63 6.44 -12.92
C CYS A 29 0.45 6.06 -13.83
N ALA A 30 0.60 6.21 -15.15
CA ALA A 30 -0.43 5.85 -16.13
C ALA A 30 -0.85 4.38 -15.99
N GLY A 31 -2.16 4.13 -15.99
CA GLY A 31 -2.73 2.79 -15.83
C GLY A 31 -2.70 2.22 -14.40
N ILE A 32 -2.24 2.98 -13.40
CA ILE A 32 -2.30 2.58 -11.98
C ILE A 32 -3.51 3.24 -11.33
N SER A 33 -4.39 2.44 -10.73
CA SER A 33 -5.55 2.97 -9.98
C SER A 33 -5.09 3.63 -8.69
N PHE A 34 -5.37 4.92 -8.58
CA PHE A 34 -5.11 5.70 -7.36
C PHE A 34 -5.98 5.18 -6.21
N LYS A 35 -7.24 4.86 -6.50
CA LYS A 35 -8.19 4.34 -5.51
C LYS A 35 -7.70 3.05 -4.86
N SER A 36 -7.16 2.12 -5.64
CA SER A 36 -6.59 0.88 -5.09
C SER A 36 -5.37 1.14 -4.21
N GLN A 37 -4.46 2.05 -4.60
CA GLN A 37 -3.31 2.40 -3.77
C GLN A 37 -3.74 3.06 -2.45
N ALA A 38 -4.78 3.90 -2.49
CA ALA A 38 -5.36 4.50 -1.29
C ALA A 38 -5.97 3.45 -0.36
N LEU A 39 -6.69 2.46 -0.92
CA LEU A 39 -7.24 1.34 -0.15
C LEU A 39 -6.15 0.47 0.48
N TYR A 40 -5.04 0.19 -0.22
CA TYR A 40 -3.90 -0.53 0.38
C TYR A 40 -3.33 0.23 1.59
N LEU A 41 -3.13 1.54 1.48
CA LEU A 41 -2.67 2.34 2.62
C LEU A 41 -3.65 2.27 3.80
N ILE A 42 -4.97 2.39 3.55
CA ILE A 42 -5.99 2.26 4.59
C ILE A 42 -5.89 0.90 5.29
N VAL A 43 -5.73 -0.19 4.54
CA VAL A 43 -5.56 -1.54 5.10
C VAL A 43 -4.32 -1.60 5.99
N TYR A 44 -3.17 -1.10 5.56
CA TYR A 44 -1.95 -1.15 6.39
C TYR A 44 -2.04 -0.28 7.63
N VAL A 45 -2.58 0.93 7.51
CA VAL A 45 -2.76 1.83 8.66
C VAL A 45 -3.72 1.21 9.68
N THR A 46 -4.89 0.75 9.25
CA THR A 46 -5.88 0.15 10.16
C THR A 46 -5.40 -1.17 10.77
N ARG A 47 -4.66 -1.99 10.02
CA ARG A 47 -4.12 -3.27 10.52
C ARG A 47 -2.98 -3.10 11.51
N TYR A 48 -2.17 -2.05 11.38
CA TYR A 48 -0.92 -1.89 12.13
C TYR A 48 -0.94 -0.72 13.13
N LEU A 49 -2.13 -0.33 13.62
CA LEU A 49 -2.29 0.67 14.69
C LEU A 49 -1.54 0.28 15.98
N ASP A 50 -1.30 -1.02 16.19
CA ASP A 50 -0.57 -1.58 17.32
C ASP A 50 0.96 -1.36 17.25
N ILE A 51 1.47 -0.68 16.22
CA ILE A 51 2.90 -0.40 16.07
C ILE A 51 3.50 0.37 17.26
N PHE A 52 2.70 1.23 17.92
CA PHE A 52 3.14 2.02 19.08
C PHE A 52 3.01 1.26 20.41
N THR A 53 2.22 0.18 20.46
CA THR A 53 1.95 -0.57 21.70
C THR A 53 2.74 -1.87 21.79
N THR A 54 3.10 -2.47 20.66
CA THR A 54 3.62 -3.84 20.59
C THR A 54 5.04 -3.90 20.01
N PHE A 55 5.72 -2.75 19.94
CA PHE A 55 7.05 -2.60 19.32
C PHE A 55 8.11 -3.57 19.88
N THR A 56 7.97 -3.96 21.16
CA THR A 56 9.00 -4.65 21.95
C THR A 56 9.15 -6.14 21.66
N HIS A 57 8.19 -6.79 20.98
CA HIS A 57 8.18 -8.26 20.88
C HIS A 57 8.89 -8.84 19.67
N SER A 58 9.02 -8.11 18.56
CA SER A 58 9.70 -8.61 17.36
C SER A 58 10.11 -7.49 16.41
N TYR A 59 11.42 -7.25 16.29
CA TYR A 59 11.97 -6.27 15.35
C TYR A 59 11.55 -6.55 13.91
N TYR A 60 11.53 -7.82 13.49
CA TYR A 60 11.09 -8.22 12.14
C TYR A 60 9.69 -7.69 11.82
N ASN A 61 8.74 -7.89 12.74
CA ASN A 61 7.36 -7.46 12.54
C ASN A 61 7.26 -5.93 12.48
N SER A 62 7.90 -5.23 13.41
CA SER A 62 7.92 -3.76 13.44
C SER A 62 8.52 -3.17 12.16
N ILE A 63 9.63 -3.73 11.65
CA ILE A 63 10.26 -3.30 10.41
C ILE A 63 9.30 -3.45 9.22
N PHE A 64 8.66 -4.62 9.06
CA PHE A 64 7.75 -4.86 7.95
C PHE A 64 6.50 -3.96 8.00
N LYS A 65 5.97 -3.68 9.19
CA LYS A 65 4.87 -2.71 9.37
C LYS A 65 5.27 -1.32 8.87
N ILE A 66 6.45 -0.84 9.30
CA ILE A 66 6.99 0.47 8.88
C ILE A 66 7.19 0.49 7.36
N LEU A 67 7.81 -0.55 6.80
CA LEU A 67 8.07 -0.65 5.36
C LEU A 67 6.77 -0.61 4.55
N PHE A 68 5.74 -1.37 4.93
CA PHE A 68 4.48 -1.38 4.19
C PHE A 68 3.71 -0.05 4.27
N ILE A 69 3.65 0.57 5.45
CA ILE A 69 3.00 1.88 5.61
C ILE A 69 3.77 2.96 4.83
N SER A 70 5.09 3.04 5.01
CA SER A 70 5.91 4.09 4.39
C SER A 70 5.97 3.96 2.87
N SER A 71 6.14 2.76 2.32
CA SER A 71 6.16 2.53 0.87
C SER A 71 4.81 2.81 0.21
N SER A 72 3.69 2.42 0.85
CA SER A 72 2.35 2.74 0.35
C SER A 72 2.05 4.24 0.41
N GLY A 73 2.44 4.89 1.50
CA GLY A 73 2.36 6.34 1.65
C GLY A 73 3.19 7.08 0.60
N TYR A 74 4.42 6.62 0.35
CA TYR A 74 5.29 7.17 -0.68
C TYR A 74 4.74 6.96 -2.09
N THR A 75 4.15 5.80 -2.37
CA THR A 75 3.46 5.55 -3.65
C THR A 75 2.36 6.57 -3.89
N LEU A 76 1.48 6.80 -2.90
CA LEU A 76 0.45 7.83 -3.00
C LEU A 76 1.02 9.24 -3.11
N TYR A 77 2.08 9.55 -2.36
CA TYR A 77 2.76 10.84 -2.46
C TYR A 77 3.22 11.11 -3.89
N LEU A 78 3.88 10.15 -4.55
CA LEU A 78 4.29 10.28 -5.95
C LEU A 78 3.09 10.46 -6.89
N MET A 79 1.99 9.73 -6.68
CA MET A 79 0.77 9.86 -7.49
C MET A 79 0.07 11.21 -7.30
N MET A 80 0.10 11.80 -6.09
CA MET A 80 -0.54 13.09 -5.78
C MET A 80 0.31 14.30 -6.19
N THR A 81 1.62 14.12 -6.37
CA THR A 81 2.57 15.20 -6.64
C THR A 81 3.18 15.02 -8.03
N THR A 82 4.39 14.45 -8.10
CA THR A 82 5.24 14.36 -9.30
C THR A 82 4.51 13.73 -10.49
N TYR A 83 3.73 12.67 -10.26
CA TYR A 83 3.10 11.89 -11.34
C TYR A 83 1.60 12.17 -11.50
N LYS A 84 1.04 13.12 -10.76
CA LYS A 84 -0.38 13.52 -10.86
C LYS A 84 -0.84 13.79 -12.30
N PRO A 85 -0.06 14.47 -13.17
CA PRO A 85 -0.50 14.73 -14.55
C PRO A 85 -0.62 13.46 -15.41
N THR A 86 0.08 12.39 -15.05
CA THR A 86 0.08 11.11 -15.80
C THR A 86 -1.04 10.16 -15.38
N GLN A 87 -1.78 10.52 -14.33
CA GLN A 87 -2.83 9.67 -13.77
C GLN A 87 -4.03 9.58 -14.71
N SER A 88 -4.48 8.36 -14.98
CA SER A 88 -5.66 8.10 -15.81
C SER A 88 -6.96 8.20 -15.00
N ALA A 89 -7.22 9.35 -14.36
CA ALA A 89 -8.37 9.54 -13.47
C ALA A 89 -9.75 9.23 -14.12
N PRO A 90 -9.99 9.56 -15.41
CA PRO A 90 -11.25 9.18 -16.06
C PRO A 90 -11.48 7.68 -16.21
N LEU A 91 -10.42 6.85 -16.14
CA LEU A 91 -10.52 5.39 -16.19
C LEU A 91 -10.72 4.78 -14.80
N ASP A 92 -10.32 5.48 -13.73
CA ASP A 92 -10.43 5.01 -12.34
C ASP A 92 -11.81 5.35 -11.74
N THR A 93 -12.88 4.82 -12.34
CA THR A 93 -14.28 5.19 -12.03
C THR A 93 -14.93 4.38 -10.92
N PHE A 94 -14.25 3.36 -10.39
CA PHE A 94 -14.81 2.46 -9.38
C PHE A 94 -15.27 3.21 -8.12
N ARG A 95 -16.44 2.85 -7.58
CA ARG A 95 -17.02 3.48 -6.38
C ARG A 95 -16.54 2.77 -5.11
N VAL A 96 -15.44 3.26 -4.54
CA VAL A 96 -14.80 2.67 -3.34
C VAL A 96 -15.71 2.56 -2.12
N GLN A 97 -16.76 3.40 -2.03
CA GLN A 97 -17.75 3.36 -0.95
C GLN A 97 -18.41 1.98 -0.78
N TYR A 98 -18.64 1.23 -1.86
CA TYR A 98 -19.23 -0.11 -1.76
C TYR A 98 -18.30 -1.09 -1.06
N LEU A 99 -16.99 -1.00 -1.35
CA LEU A 99 -15.98 -1.84 -0.69
C LEU A 99 -15.80 -1.44 0.78
N LEU A 100 -15.73 -0.14 1.07
CA LEU A 100 -15.55 0.34 2.44
C LEU A 100 -16.76 0.01 3.32
N LEU A 101 -17.98 0.18 2.80
CA LEU A 101 -19.20 -0.19 3.52
C LEU A 101 -19.25 -1.69 3.78
N GLY A 102 -18.99 -2.52 2.77
CA GLY A 102 -18.96 -3.97 2.92
C GLY A 102 -17.91 -4.45 3.92
N ALA A 103 -16.70 -3.87 3.86
CA ALA A 103 -15.62 -4.18 4.80
C ALA A 103 -15.96 -3.74 6.23
N PHE A 104 -16.60 -2.58 6.41
CA PHE A 104 -17.02 -2.07 7.72
C PHE A 104 -18.12 -2.93 8.36
N VAL A 105 -19.06 -3.45 7.56
CA VAL A 105 -20.14 -4.31 8.07
C VAL A 105 -19.65 -5.72 8.43
N LEU A 106 -18.60 -6.22 7.74
CA LEU A 106 -18.08 -7.58 7.93
C LEU A 106 -16.87 -7.70 8.87
N GLY A 107 -16.15 -6.60 9.11
CA GLY A 107 -14.93 -6.55 9.93
C GLY A 107 -15.21 -6.41 11.42
#